data_AF-A0A931YQE9-F1
#
_entry.id   AF-A0A931YQE9-F1
#
_cell.length_a   1.000
_cell.length_b   1.000
_cell.length_c   1.000
_cell.angle_alpha   90.00
_cell.angle_beta   90.00
_cell.angle_gamma   90.00
#
_symmetry.space_group_name_H-M   'P 1'
#
loop_
_entity.id
_entity.type
_entity.pdbx_description
1 polymer ?
#
loop_
_entity_poly.entity_id
_entity_poly.type
_entity_poly.pdbx_seq_one_letter_code
_entity_poly.pdbx_strand_id
1 'polypeptide(L)'
;MRNRTIARELAIQALYQVDLRGDEIIDEINIHYQKSIVKHEIYDFAMSLITGCRSYIKDIDEKISSVTEHWELHRMAIMDKNILRLGVYELLYRDDIPPKVSINEAIDLAKKFSTKSSGIFVNGILDKIYNRFGNGKLKGNKFLSVLGDISEIDYGNSDLHIHTTYSDGTMSPEEVVDEAVRMGVSTISITDHDTIEGVIKAYDYGRDKNIHVIPGIEISSYLAPSEIHILGYFIDVYNVSLQKMLKQAHEDRLKRVYEMVERLHHLNVNIEAQEVLILAGKGSPGRMHVAEVIWKHGYCNKIIEAFYKYIGDKGPAYVPKKTLTPCQAIELIRNARGVAVLAHPGLTQRDYIIEELVKCGLGGIEIFYPTHTPDIVKKYSKIAKKYNLAITGGSDFHGERRIDTPIAKITIPNDIVKELKKKCQS
;
A
#
# COMPACT_ATOMS: atom_id res chain seq x y z
N MET A 1 22.13 2.18 16.82
CA MET A 1 22.60 3.45 16.19
C MET A 1 23.64 3.21 15.10
N ARG A 2 24.80 2.58 15.38
CA ARG A 2 25.89 2.37 14.39
C ARG A 2 25.45 1.77 13.03
N ASN A 3 24.53 0.80 13.02
CA ASN A 3 24.01 0.21 11.78
C ASN A 3 23.20 1.20 10.92
N ARG A 4 22.38 2.06 11.54
CA ARG A 4 21.59 3.08 10.83
C ARG A 4 22.50 4.20 10.28
N THR A 5 23.53 4.57 11.02
CA THR A 5 24.55 5.50 10.54
C THR A 5 25.26 4.94 9.31
N ILE A 6 25.76 3.69 9.36
CA ILE A 6 26.38 3.03 8.19
C ILE A 6 25.43 2.98 7.00
N ALA A 7 24.16 2.68 7.23
CA ALA A 7 23.16 2.64 6.18
C ALA A 7 22.92 4.02 5.51
N ARG A 8 22.98 5.12 6.27
CA ARG A 8 22.92 6.48 5.70
C ARG A 8 24.15 6.82 4.86
N GLU A 9 25.32 6.36 5.27
CA GLU A 9 26.55 6.52 4.48
C GLU A 9 26.41 5.82 3.13
N LEU A 10 25.89 4.59 3.12
CA LEU A 10 25.60 3.85 1.90
C LEU A 10 24.54 4.58 1.05
N ALA A 11 23.48 5.09 1.67
CA ALA A 11 22.43 5.82 0.97
C ALA A 11 22.96 7.09 0.28
N ILE A 12 23.79 7.88 0.96
CA ILE A 12 24.41 9.08 0.37
C ILE A 12 25.36 8.72 -0.76
N GLN A 13 26.18 7.67 -0.62
CA GLN A 13 27.06 7.21 -1.69
C GLN A 13 26.27 6.78 -2.93
N ALA A 14 25.17 6.04 -2.73
CA ALA A 14 24.29 5.62 -3.81
C ALA A 14 23.62 6.82 -4.50
N LEU A 15 23.04 7.75 -3.73
CA LEU A 15 22.40 8.97 -4.27
C LEU A 15 23.41 9.84 -5.04
N TYR A 16 24.65 9.93 -4.55
CA TYR A 16 25.73 10.62 -5.26
C TYR A 16 26.04 9.98 -6.62
N GLN A 17 26.09 8.64 -6.68
CA GLN A 17 26.31 7.92 -7.93
C GLN A 17 25.14 8.09 -8.91
N VAL A 18 23.89 8.07 -8.42
CA VAL A 18 22.69 8.32 -9.23
C VAL A 18 22.72 9.72 -9.84
N ASP A 19 23.05 10.75 -9.06
CA ASP A 19 23.15 12.13 -9.55
C ASP A 19 24.26 12.31 -10.61
N LEU A 20 25.29 11.45 -10.62
CA LEU A 20 26.39 11.52 -11.59
C LEU A 20 26.16 10.68 -12.85
N ARG A 21 25.58 9.48 -12.69
CA ARG A 21 25.51 8.44 -13.74
C ARG A 21 24.09 8.17 -14.24
N GLY A 22 23.07 8.73 -13.60
CA GLY A 22 21.67 8.42 -13.86
C GLY A 22 21.20 7.14 -13.16
N ASP A 23 19.97 6.73 -13.44
CA ASP A 23 19.24 5.72 -12.65
C ASP A 23 19.71 4.27 -12.85
N GLU A 24 20.42 3.98 -13.93
CA GLU A 24 20.91 2.63 -14.29
C GLU A 24 21.87 2.05 -13.23
N ILE A 25 22.51 2.91 -12.43
CA ILE A 25 23.45 2.53 -11.36
C ILE A 25 22.77 1.81 -10.18
N ILE A 26 21.44 1.92 -10.04
CA ILE A 26 20.73 1.33 -8.91
C ILE A 26 20.72 -0.20 -9.04
N ASP A 27 20.57 -0.72 -10.25
CA ASP A 27 20.61 -2.16 -10.50
C ASP A 27 22.02 -2.72 -10.25
N GLU A 28 23.07 -1.98 -10.63
CA GLU A 28 24.45 -2.31 -10.29
C GLU A 28 24.70 -2.32 -8.77
N ILE A 29 24.18 -1.33 -8.04
CA ILE A 29 24.27 -1.26 -6.57
C ILE A 29 23.55 -2.46 -5.92
N ASN A 30 22.38 -2.82 -6.43
CA ASN A 30 21.61 -3.96 -5.94
C ASN A 30 22.34 -5.30 -6.20
N ILE A 31 22.90 -5.48 -7.40
CA ILE A 31 23.68 -6.67 -7.76
C ILE A 31 24.97 -6.77 -6.95
N HIS A 32 25.66 -5.65 -6.75
CA HIS A 32 26.88 -5.61 -5.94
C HIS A 32 26.57 -5.92 -4.48
N TYR A 33 25.45 -5.42 -3.95
CA TYR A 33 25.03 -5.69 -2.58
C TYR A 33 24.71 -7.16 -2.34
N GLN A 34 23.98 -7.82 -3.26
CA GLN A 34 23.68 -9.25 -3.17
C GLN A 34 24.96 -10.12 -3.07
N LYS A 35 26.10 -9.59 -3.52
CA LYS A 35 27.42 -10.25 -3.45
C LYS A 35 28.25 -9.83 -2.23
N SER A 36 27.80 -8.87 -1.43
CA SER A 36 28.53 -8.27 -0.32
C SER A 36 28.16 -8.89 1.05
N ILE A 37 29.07 -8.85 2.03
CA ILE A 37 28.86 -9.37 3.41
C ILE A 37 28.13 -8.33 4.31
N VAL A 38 27.49 -7.34 3.71
CA VAL A 38 26.81 -6.29 4.49
C VAL A 38 25.51 -6.85 5.08
N LYS A 39 25.27 -6.66 6.37
CA LYS A 39 24.08 -7.16 7.08
C LYS A 39 22.78 -6.67 6.39
N HIS A 40 21.83 -7.58 6.17
CA HIS A 40 20.53 -7.29 5.52
C HIS A 40 19.83 -6.04 6.06
N GLU A 41 19.76 -5.88 7.39
CA GLU A 41 19.11 -4.73 8.03
C GLU A 41 19.73 -3.37 7.66
N ILE A 42 21.04 -3.32 7.42
CA ILE A 42 21.74 -2.07 7.04
C ILE A 42 21.32 -1.66 5.63
N TYR A 43 21.22 -2.63 4.74
CA TYR A 43 20.85 -2.37 3.35
C TYR A 43 19.38 -2.09 3.16
N ASP A 44 18.51 -2.84 3.83
CA ASP A 44 17.07 -2.59 3.77
C ASP A 44 16.78 -1.15 4.21
N PHE A 45 17.46 -0.69 5.28
CA PHE A 45 17.40 0.70 5.70
C PHE A 45 17.98 1.66 4.66
N ALA A 46 19.16 1.41 4.12
CA ALA A 46 19.79 2.26 3.10
C ALA A 46 18.92 2.38 1.84
N MET A 47 18.36 1.28 1.35
CA MET A 47 17.47 1.25 0.19
C MET A 47 16.16 1.98 0.44
N SER A 48 15.60 1.88 1.66
CA SER A 48 14.42 2.67 2.04
C SER A 48 14.69 4.17 1.98
N LEU A 49 15.90 4.59 2.36
CA LEU A 49 16.32 6.00 2.30
C LEU A 49 16.53 6.47 0.86
N ILE A 50 17.22 5.66 0.03
CA ILE A 50 17.47 5.97 -1.39
C ILE A 50 16.14 6.11 -2.14
N THR A 51 15.27 5.11 -2.01
CA THR A 51 13.99 5.05 -2.73
C THR A 51 13.07 6.19 -2.30
N GLY A 52 13.02 6.46 -0.99
CA GLY A 52 12.24 7.56 -0.45
C GLY A 52 12.72 8.93 -0.91
N CYS A 53 14.03 9.21 -0.84
CA CYS A 53 14.59 10.46 -1.33
C CYS A 53 14.26 10.69 -2.80
N ARG A 54 14.33 9.65 -3.64
CA ARG A 54 14.01 9.73 -5.07
C ARG A 54 12.52 9.99 -5.31
N SER A 55 11.66 9.30 -4.57
CA SER A 55 10.20 9.43 -4.70
C SER A 55 9.72 10.85 -4.38
N TYR A 56 10.36 11.50 -3.41
CA TYR A 56 10.03 12.86 -2.97
C TYR A 56 10.97 13.93 -3.52
N ILE A 57 11.82 13.62 -4.50
CA ILE A 57 12.96 14.48 -4.87
C ILE A 57 12.54 15.89 -5.29
N LYS A 58 11.45 16.02 -6.06
CA LYS A 58 10.94 17.32 -6.51
C LYS A 58 10.49 18.19 -5.35
N ASP A 59 9.69 17.62 -4.47
CA ASP A 59 9.14 18.31 -3.30
C ASP A 59 10.23 18.63 -2.26
N ILE A 60 11.20 17.73 -2.08
CA ILE A 60 12.39 17.97 -1.26
C ILE A 60 13.20 19.14 -1.81
N ASP A 61 13.48 19.15 -3.11
CA ASP A 61 14.27 20.18 -3.77
C ASP A 61 13.56 21.54 -3.72
N GLU A 62 12.24 21.57 -3.90
CA GLU A 62 11.41 22.77 -3.72
C GLU A 62 11.49 23.32 -2.30
N LYS A 63 11.39 22.46 -1.28
CA LYS A 63 11.49 22.86 0.13
C LYS A 63 12.87 23.40 0.49
N ILE A 64 13.95 22.76 -0.01
CA ILE A 64 15.32 23.26 0.17
C ILE A 64 15.45 24.63 -0.49
N SER A 65 15.02 24.75 -1.75
CA SER A 65 15.10 26.00 -2.51
C SER A 65 14.31 27.14 -1.85
N SER A 66 13.19 26.83 -1.20
CA SER A 66 12.36 27.82 -0.51
C SER A 66 13.02 28.48 0.71
N VAL A 67 14.06 27.86 1.30
CA VAL A 67 14.74 28.35 2.51
C VAL A 67 16.17 28.83 2.25
N THR A 68 16.67 28.65 1.04
CA THR A 68 17.98 29.13 0.58
C THR A 68 17.81 30.47 -0.15
N GLU A 69 18.09 31.59 0.53
CA GLU A 69 18.12 32.90 -0.11
C GLU A 69 19.32 33.00 -1.05
N HIS A 70 19.09 33.34 -2.32
CA HIS A 70 20.13 33.55 -3.36
C HIS A 70 21.03 32.35 -3.69
N TRP A 71 20.69 31.14 -3.21
CA TRP A 71 21.45 29.93 -3.51
C TRP A 71 20.66 29.01 -4.43
N GLU A 72 21.10 28.94 -5.66
CA GLU A 72 20.57 28.00 -6.65
C GLU A 72 20.98 26.56 -6.30
N LEU A 73 20.01 25.66 -6.16
CA LEU A 73 20.25 24.26 -5.78
C LEU A 73 21.27 23.55 -6.70
N HIS A 74 21.28 23.92 -7.98
CA HIS A 74 22.20 23.39 -8.99
C HIS A 74 23.67 23.82 -8.80
N ARG A 75 23.93 24.85 -7.98
CA ARG A 75 25.29 25.34 -7.67
C ARG A 75 25.86 24.74 -6.38
N MET A 76 25.08 23.95 -5.65
CA MET A 76 25.57 23.26 -4.46
C MET A 76 26.44 22.07 -4.83
N ALA A 77 27.44 21.77 -3.98
CA ALA A 77 28.20 20.54 -4.11
C ALA A 77 27.23 19.34 -4.10
N ILE A 78 27.40 18.41 -5.05
CA ILE A 78 26.50 17.25 -5.21
C ILE A 78 26.37 16.46 -3.90
N MET A 79 27.46 16.37 -3.12
CA MET A 79 27.46 15.75 -1.81
C MET A 79 26.56 16.49 -0.80
N ASP A 80 26.74 17.81 -0.66
CA ASP A 80 25.92 18.63 0.26
C ASP A 80 24.44 18.62 -0.13
N LYS A 81 24.16 18.65 -1.44
CA LYS A 81 22.80 18.52 -1.99
C LYS A 81 22.16 17.19 -1.59
N ASN A 82 22.86 16.07 -1.76
CA ASN A 82 22.32 14.76 -1.40
C ASN A 82 22.19 14.57 0.11
N ILE A 83 23.07 15.16 0.92
CA ILE A 83 22.96 15.18 2.38
C ILE A 83 21.73 15.97 2.82
N LEU A 84 21.48 17.14 2.22
CA LEU A 84 20.28 17.92 2.48
C LEU A 84 19.03 17.15 2.05
N ARG A 85 19.02 16.55 0.86
CA ARG A 85 17.87 15.75 0.39
C ARG A 85 17.55 14.60 1.34
N LEU A 86 18.57 13.86 1.77
CA LEU A 86 18.41 12.79 2.75
C LEU A 86 17.92 13.31 4.10
N GLY A 87 18.51 14.39 4.60
CA GLY A 87 18.13 15.01 5.86
C GLY A 87 16.67 15.48 5.84
N VAL A 88 16.24 16.15 4.77
CA VAL A 88 14.85 16.61 4.59
C VAL A 88 13.89 15.44 4.43
N TYR A 89 14.29 14.40 3.68
CA TYR A 89 13.49 13.19 3.57
C TYR A 89 13.22 12.57 4.95
N GLU A 90 14.29 12.34 5.73
CA GLU A 90 14.17 11.81 7.09
C GLU A 90 13.38 12.74 8.01
N LEU A 91 13.57 14.05 7.88
CA LEU A 91 12.96 15.05 8.72
C LEU A 91 11.45 15.16 8.52
N LEU A 92 10.98 15.15 7.27
CA LEU A 92 9.60 15.46 6.94
C LEU A 92 8.76 14.22 6.63
N TYR A 93 9.36 13.15 6.11
CA TYR A 93 8.61 12.01 5.54
C TYR A 93 8.84 10.70 6.29
N ARG A 94 9.75 10.65 7.27
CA ARG A 94 9.99 9.44 8.08
C ARG A 94 9.59 9.63 9.53
N ASP A 95 8.61 8.87 10.00
CA ASP A 95 8.07 8.99 11.37
C ASP A 95 8.80 8.10 12.38
N ASP A 96 9.62 7.16 11.91
CA ASP A 96 10.46 6.28 12.73
C ASP A 96 11.82 6.89 13.10
N ILE A 97 12.08 8.15 12.72
CA ILE A 97 13.29 8.90 13.11
C ILE A 97 12.88 10.22 13.79
N PRO A 98 13.35 10.46 15.02
CA PRO A 98 13.19 11.76 15.65
C PRO A 98 13.91 12.87 14.85
N PRO A 99 13.33 14.06 14.66
CA PRO A 99 13.93 15.13 13.86
C PRO A 99 15.34 15.51 14.28
N LYS A 100 15.59 15.54 15.59
CA LYS A 100 16.91 15.83 16.15
C LYS A 100 17.96 14.81 15.70
N VAL A 101 17.56 13.54 15.55
CA VAL A 101 18.44 12.49 15.02
C VAL A 101 18.69 12.71 13.53
N SER A 102 17.65 13.02 12.74
CA SER A 102 17.80 13.31 11.31
C SER A 102 18.77 14.48 11.05
N ILE A 103 18.63 15.57 11.83
CA ILE A 103 19.50 16.76 11.75
C ILE A 103 20.94 16.40 12.15
N ASN A 104 21.13 15.75 13.30
CA ASN A 104 22.47 15.38 13.78
C ASN A 104 23.20 14.44 12.81
N GLU A 105 22.51 13.44 12.26
CA GLU A 105 23.11 12.48 11.32
C GLU A 105 23.48 13.16 10.01
N ALA A 106 22.65 14.08 9.50
CA ALA A 106 22.99 14.87 8.31
C ALA A 106 24.22 15.76 8.53
N ILE A 107 24.36 16.37 9.71
CA ILE A 107 25.54 17.18 10.07
C ILE A 107 26.80 16.31 10.11
N ASP A 108 26.71 15.13 10.70
CA ASP A 108 27.86 14.23 10.81
C ASP A 108 28.27 13.65 9.45
N LEU A 109 27.31 13.37 8.56
CA LEU A 109 27.58 13.04 7.17
C LEU A 109 28.27 14.20 6.44
N ALA A 110 27.83 15.44 6.64
CA ALA A 110 28.43 16.61 6.02
C ALA A 110 29.89 16.82 6.49
N LYS A 111 30.16 16.66 7.78
CA LYS A 111 31.53 16.71 8.32
C LYS A 111 32.42 15.60 7.78
N LYS A 112 31.85 14.42 7.49
CA LYS A 112 32.58 13.23 7.06
C LYS A 112 32.88 13.23 5.56
N PHE A 113 31.91 13.62 4.72
CA PHE A 113 31.99 13.47 3.27
C PHE A 113 32.15 14.79 2.50
N SER A 114 32.08 15.92 3.18
CA SER A 114 32.17 17.25 2.56
C SER A 114 33.22 18.13 3.27
N THR A 115 32.99 19.45 3.35
CA THR A 115 33.94 20.41 3.92
C THR A 115 33.72 20.64 5.42
N LYS A 116 34.72 21.22 6.10
CA LYS A 116 34.61 21.62 7.51
C LYS A 116 33.46 22.60 7.78
N SER A 117 33.09 23.44 6.80
CA SER A 117 31.99 24.40 6.90
C SER A 117 30.62 23.81 6.50
N SER A 118 30.58 22.69 5.78
CA SER A 118 29.34 22.08 5.29
C SER A 118 28.41 21.64 6.42
N GLY A 119 28.95 21.22 7.58
CA GLY A 119 28.14 20.87 8.73
C GLY A 119 27.30 22.03 9.29
N ILE A 120 27.85 23.25 9.31
CA ILE A 120 27.14 24.45 9.77
C ILE A 120 26.05 24.83 8.76
N PHE A 121 26.38 24.76 7.47
CA PHE A 121 25.43 25.02 6.38
C PHE A 121 24.25 24.05 6.41
N VAL A 122 24.51 22.74 6.46
CA VAL A 122 23.48 21.70 6.53
C VAL A 122 22.59 21.88 7.76
N ASN A 123 23.18 22.15 8.93
CA ASN A 123 22.40 22.45 10.14
C ASN A 123 21.46 23.65 9.92
N GLY A 124 21.98 24.76 9.42
CA GLY A 124 21.20 25.99 9.21
C GLY A 124 20.03 25.81 8.23
N ILE A 125 20.20 25.04 7.16
CA ILE A 125 19.13 24.75 6.20
C ILE A 125 18.09 23.80 6.81
N LEU A 126 18.53 22.70 7.43
CA LEU A 126 17.60 21.74 8.03
C LEU A 126 16.82 22.36 9.20
N ASP A 127 17.42 23.25 10.00
CA ASP A 127 16.72 24.00 11.04
C ASP A 127 15.63 24.92 10.44
N LYS A 128 15.92 25.63 9.35
CA LYS A 128 14.91 26.46 8.66
C LYS A 128 13.77 25.63 8.09
N ILE A 129 14.09 24.51 7.44
CA ILE A 129 13.09 23.56 6.90
C ILE A 129 12.25 23.00 8.05
N TYR A 130 12.91 22.59 9.14
CA TYR A 130 12.22 22.05 10.29
C TYR A 130 11.26 23.09 10.91
N ASN A 131 11.69 24.33 11.08
CA ASN A 131 10.85 25.39 11.63
C ASN A 131 9.68 25.78 10.70
N ARG A 132 9.89 25.73 9.39
CA ARG A 132 8.89 26.12 8.39
C ARG A 132 7.90 25.01 8.07
N PHE A 133 8.35 23.77 8.00
CA PHE A 133 7.58 22.63 7.49
C PHE A 133 7.44 21.48 8.51
N GLY A 134 8.23 21.48 9.59
CA GLY A 134 8.33 20.38 10.54
C GLY A 134 7.36 20.43 11.72
N ASN A 135 6.29 21.24 11.65
CA ASN A 135 5.27 21.45 12.70
C ASN A 135 4.44 20.18 13.04
N GLY A 136 5.14 19.15 13.54
CA GLY A 136 4.58 17.87 13.97
C GLY A 136 5.57 16.98 14.74
N LYS A 137 6.89 17.21 14.67
CA LYS A 137 7.86 16.22 15.19
C LYS A 137 8.81 16.63 16.35
N LEU A 138 8.97 17.91 16.73
CA LEU A 138 9.84 18.36 17.86
C LEU A 138 9.09 18.97 19.07
N LYS A 139 7.76 19.05 19.10
CA LYS A 139 7.08 19.35 20.38
C LYS A 139 6.96 18.07 21.21
N GLY A 140 8.10 17.65 21.77
CA GLY A 140 8.12 16.74 22.91
C GLY A 140 7.18 17.26 23.98
N ASN A 141 6.30 16.38 24.47
CA ASN A 141 5.15 16.66 25.35
C ASN A 141 3.98 17.42 24.72
N LYS A 142 3.62 17.05 23.49
CA LYS A 142 2.22 17.10 23.04
C LYS A 142 1.88 15.85 22.22
N PHE A 143 2.08 14.68 22.81
CA PHE A 143 1.63 13.36 22.32
C PHE A 143 0.08 13.23 22.28
N LEU A 144 -0.63 14.36 22.19
CA LEU A 144 -2.07 14.50 22.41
C LEU A 144 -2.71 15.62 21.59
N SER A 145 -2.01 16.27 20.62
CA SER A 145 -2.66 17.35 19.84
C SER A 145 -2.29 17.46 18.36
N VAL A 146 -1.83 16.38 17.72
CA VAL A 146 -1.85 16.24 16.24
C VAL A 146 -2.54 14.92 15.82
N LEU A 147 -3.28 14.31 16.74
CA LEU A 147 -4.67 14.12 16.41
C LEU A 147 -5.23 15.54 16.49
N GLY A 148 -5.61 16.14 15.36
CA GLY A 148 -6.80 16.98 15.42
C GLY A 148 -7.80 16.17 16.22
N ASP A 149 -8.41 16.84 17.20
CA ASP A 149 -9.46 16.26 18.05
C ASP A 149 -10.22 15.24 17.17
N ILE A 150 -10.31 13.96 17.58
CA ILE A 150 -10.76 12.85 16.70
C ILE A 150 -12.16 13.15 16.07
N SER A 151 -12.79 14.22 16.55
CA SER A 151 -13.93 14.99 16.06
C SER A 151 -13.77 15.79 14.74
N GLU A 152 -12.58 16.19 14.25
CA GLU A 152 -12.46 17.25 13.21
C GLU A 152 -12.48 16.83 11.72
N ILE A 153 -11.98 15.65 11.34
CA ILE A 153 -12.09 15.21 9.93
C ILE A 153 -13.52 14.72 9.70
N ASP A 154 -14.23 15.34 8.77
CA ASP A 154 -15.51 14.84 8.29
C ASP A 154 -15.30 13.92 7.08
N TYR A 155 -15.40 12.61 7.32
CA TYR A 155 -15.29 11.61 6.26
C TYR A 155 -16.55 11.54 5.37
N GLY A 156 -17.63 12.24 5.72
CA GLY A 156 -18.89 12.24 4.98
C GLY A 156 -19.42 10.83 4.71
N ASN A 157 -20.07 10.63 3.55
CA ASN A 157 -20.42 9.30 3.08
C ASN A 157 -19.20 8.64 2.44
N SER A 158 -18.95 7.38 2.80
CA SER A 158 -17.72 6.67 2.41
C SER A 158 -17.99 5.31 1.79
N ASP A 159 -17.28 4.97 0.72
CA ASP A 159 -17.25 3.64 0.11
C ASP A 159 -15.84 3.05 0.27
N LEU A 160 -15.69 2.06 1.16
CA LEU A 160 -14.38 1.57 1.58
C LEU A 160 -13.98 0.23 0.96
N HIS A 161 -14.64 -0.24 -0.10
CA HIS A 161 -14.27 -1.50 -0.75
C HIS A 161 -14.39 -1.34 -2.26
N ILE A 162 -13.28 -0.98 -2.91
CA ILE A 162 -13.24 -0.64 -4.33
C ILE A 162 -11.97 -1.21 -4.96
N HIS A 163 -12.12 -1.85 -6.13
CA HIS A 163 -11.02 -2.41 -6.92
C HIS A 163 -10.77 -1.60 -8.19
N THR A 164 -9.52 -1.58 -8.63
CA THR A 164 -9.04 -0.86 -9.81
C THR A 164 -8.36 -1.81 -10.79
N THR A 165 -7.86 -1.27 -11.91
CA THR A 165 -6.99 -1.99 -12.85
C THR A 165 -5.67 -2.50 -12.23
N TYR A 166 -5.37 -2.14 -10.98
CA TYR A 166 -4.23 -2.70 -10.24
C TYR A 166 -4.51 -4.08 -9.63
N SER A 167 -5.76 -4.55 -9.67
CA SER A 167 -6.08 -5.94 -9.36
C SER A 167 -7.01 -6.53 -10.43
N ASP A 168 -8.30 -6.59 -10.17
CA ASP A 168 -9.30 -7.15 -11.07
C ASP A 168 -10.51 -6.23 -11.29
N GLY A 169 -10.42 -4.95 -10.94
CA GLY A 169 -11.31 -3.90 -11.43
C GLY A 169 -11.02 -3.51 -12.88
N THR A 170 -11.94 -2.78 -13.51
CA THR A 170 -11.79 -2.32 -14.90
C THR A 170 -11.53 -0.82 -15.05
N MET A 171 -11.59 -0.05 -13.97
CA MET A 171 -11.29 1.40 -13.97
C MET A 171 -9.95 1.66 -13.30
N SER A 172 -9.19 2.61 -13.84
CA SER A 172 -7.95 3.09 -13.22
C SER A 172 -8.24 3.78 -11.88
N PRO A 173 -7.23 3.88 -10.98
CA PRO A 173 -7.38 4.62 -9.73
C PRO A 173 -7.89 6.06 -9.92
N GLU A 174 -7.41 6.74 -10.95
CA GLU A 174 -7.79 8.10 -11.30
C GLU A 174 -9.26 8.19 -11.74
N GLU A 175 -9.71 7.28 -12.61
CA GLU A 175 -11.12 7.20 -13.04
C GLU A 175 -12.05 6.86 -11.87
N VAL A 176 -11.62 5.99 -10.94
CA VAL A 176 -12.39 5.67 -9.73
C VAL A 176 -12.56 6.91 -8.84
N VAL A 177 -11.50 7.71 -8.67
CA VAL A 177 -11.57 8.98 -7.92
C VAL A 177 -12.55 9.95 -8.58
N ASP A 178 -12.48 10.11 -9.90
CA ASP A 178 -13.40 10.99 -10.66
C ASP A 178 -14.85 10.55 -10.52
N GLU A 179 -15.11 9.26 -10.65
CA GLU A 179 -16.45 8.68 -10.51
C GLU A 179 -16.98 8.84 -9.07
N ALA A 180 -16.15 8.62 -8.05
CA ALA A 180 -16.54 8.82 -6.67
C ALA A 180 -16.91 10.28 -6.36
N VAL A 181 -16.14 11.24 -6.87
CA VAL A 181 -16.47 12.68 -6.79
C VAL A 181 -17.79 12.97 -7.50
N ARG A 182 -18.01 12.40 -8.69
CA ARG A 182 -19.26 12.55 -9.46
C ARG A 182 -20.47 11.98 -8.70
N MET A 183 -20.28 10.89 -7.95
CA MET A 183 -21.29 10.28 -7.08
C MET A 183 -21.50 11.03 -5.76
N GLY A 184 -20.72 12.08 -5.48
CA GLY A 184 -20.83 12.86 -4.24
C GLY A 184 -20.33 12.11 -3.01
N VAL A 185 -19.47 11.10 -3.19
CA VAL A 185 -18.80 10.39 -2.09
C VAL A 185 -17.67 11.25 -1.55
N SER A 186 -17.64 11.44 -0.23
CA SER A 186 -16.63 12.27 0.43
C SER A 186 -15.33 11.50 0.72
N THR A 187 -15.42 10.18 0.88
CA THR A 187 -14.27 9.33 1.18
C THR A 187 -14.34 7.99 0.44
N ILE A 188 -13.23 7.54 -0.14
CA ILE A 188 -13.10 6.20 -0.68
C ILE A 188 -11.90 5.46 -0.10
N SER A 189 -11.88 4.14 -0.24
CA SER A 189 -10.66 3.34 -0.07
C SER A 189 -10.51 2.39 -1.24
N ILE A 190 -9.35 2.46 -1.91
CA ILE A 190 -8.96 1.47 -2.91
C ILE A 190 -8.38 0.27 -2.15
N THR A 191 -8.95 -0.90 -2.37
CA THR A 191 -8.64 -2.14 -1.66
C THR A 191 -8.27 -3.25 -2.64
N ASP A 192 -7.43 -2.92 -3.63
CA ASP A 192 -6.97 -3.87 -4.64
C ASP A 192 -6.39 -5.15 -4.02
N HIS A 193 -6.64 -6.28 -4.68
CA HIS A 193 -6.14 -7.58 -4.22
C HIS A 193 -4.61 -7.69 -4.23
N ASP A 194 -4.04 -7.89 -3.03
CA ASP A 194 -2.61 -8.09 -2.78
C ASP A 194 -1.69 -7.05 -3.44
N THR A 195 -2.15 -5.80 -3.56
CA THR A 195 -1.31 -4.68 -4.00
C THR A 195 -1.79 -3.37 -3.40
N ILE A 196 -0.89 -2.41 -3.31
CA ILE A 196 -1.16 -1.05 -2.82
C ILE A 196 -0.90 0.03 -3.88
N GLU A 197 -0.43 -0.36 -5.07
CA GLU A 197 -0.06 0.58 -6.12
C GLU A 197 -1.26 1.43 -6.58
N GLY A 198 -2.45 0.82 -6.62
CA GLY A 198 -3.69 1.52 -6.94
C GLY A 198 -4.05 2.58 -5.90
N VAL A 199 -3.92 2.26 -4.61
CA VAL A 199 -4.25 3.23 -3.56
C VAL A 199 -3.26 4.38 -3.45
N ILE A 200 -1.96 4.15 -3.69
CA ILE A 200 -0.97 5.24 -3.74
C ILE A 200 -1.36 6.25 -4.83
N LYS A 201 -1.72 5.75 -6.02
CA LYS A 201 -2.12 6.61 -7.13
C LYS A 201 -3.42 7.35 -6.90
N ALA A 202 -4.45 6.66 -6.39
CA ALA A 202 -5.70 7.30 -6.03
C ALA A 202 -5.48 8.38 -4.96
N TYR A 203 -4.62 8.11 -3.98
CA TYR A 203 -4.29 9.05 -2.92
C TYR A 203 -3.63 10.31 -3.49
N ASP A 204 -2.62 10.17 -4.35
CA ASP A 204 -1.93 11.29 -4.97
C ASP A 204 -2.86 12.11 -5.89
N TYR A 205 -3.65 11.43 -6.72
CA TYR A 205 -4.60 12.08 -7.63
C TYR A 205 -5.76 12.77 -6.92
N GLY A 206 -6.18 12.24 -5.78
CA GLY A 206 -7.28 12.76 -4.97
C GLY A 206 -6.92 13.99 -4.12
N ARG A 207 -5.63 14.32 -3.91
CA ARG A 207 -5.21 15.39 -2.98
C ARG A 207 -5.81 16.76 -3.29
N ASP A 208 -5.89 17.09 -4.58
CA ASP A 208 -6.40 18.38 -5.05
C ASP A 208 -7.90 18.33 -5.39
N LYS A 209 -8.58 17.24 -5.00
CA LYS A 209 -10.01 17.01 -5.22
C LYS A 209 -10.73 17.02 -3.88
N ASN A 210 -12.03 17.30 -3.93
CA ASN A 210 -12.88 17.31 -2.73
C ASN A 210 -13.28 15.88 -2.30
N ILE A 211 -12.28 15.01 -2.11
CA ILE A 211 -12.46 13.61 -1.72
C ILE A 211 -11.27 13.14 -0.88
N HIS A 212 -11.54 12.36 0.15
CA HIS A 212 -10.52 11.68 0.94
C HIS A 212 -10.27 10.28 0.40
N VAL A 213 -9.00 9.88 0.31
CA VAL A 213 -8.62 8.51 -0.02
C VAL A 213 -7.96 7.88 1.21
N ILE A 214 -8.59 6.86 1.77
CA ILE A 214 -8.03 6.07 2.87
C ILE A 214 -7.13 4.99 2.26
N PRO A 215 -5.83 4.91 2.66
CA PRO A 215 -4.96 3.80 2.27
C PRO A 215 -5.58 2.46 2.64
N GLY A 216 -5.80 1.63 1.63
CA GLY A 216 -6.54 0.39 1.69
C GLY A 216 -5.81 -0.74 0.97
N ILE A 217 -6.14 -1.97 1.32
CA ILE A 217 -5.71 -3.18 0.61
C ILE A 217 -6.70 -4.30 0.92
N GLU A 218 -6.88 -5.24 0.00
CA GLU A 218 -7.52 -6.52 0.30
C GLU A 218 -6.49 -7.66 0.17
N ILE A 219 -6.15 -8.28 1.29
CA ILE A 219 -5.20 -9.40 1.30
C ILE A 219 -5.98 -10.70 1.14
N SER A 220 -5.68 -11.45 0.08
CA SER A 220 -6.24 -12.80 -0.05
C SER A 220 -5.47 -13.79 0.82
N SER A 221 -6.19 -14.41 1.74
CA SER A 221 -5.69 -15.46 2.63
C SER A 221 -6.48 -16.75 2.41
N TYR A 222 -5.96 -17.86 2.92
CA TYR A 222 -6.60 -19.17 2.75
C TYR A 222 -6.74 -19.86 4.09
N LEU A 223 -7.93 -20.38 4.31
CA LEU A 223 -8.23 -21.28 5.40
C LEU A 223 -9.10 -22.38 4.81
N ALA A 224 -8.64 -23.62 4.79
CA ALA A 224 -9.36 -24.70 4.13
C ALA A 224 -10.86 -24.72 4.54
N PRO A 225 -11.80 -24.88 3.59
CA PRO A 225 -11.61 -25.24 2.18
C PRO A 225 -11.60 -24.05 1.21
N SER A 226 -11.61 -22.79 1.68
CA SER A 226 -11.83 -21.62 0.82
C SER A 226 -10.90 -20.46 1.15
N GLU A 227 -10.84 -19.50 0.23
CA GLU A 227 -10.23 -18.21 0.51
C GLU A 227 -11.05 -17.44 1.58
N ILE A 228 -10.34 -16.60 2.34
CA ILE A 228 -10.86 -15.62 3.28
C ILE A 228 -10.13 -14.32 2.96
N HIS A 229 -10.88 -13.24 2.75
CA HIS A 229 -10.28 -11.95 2.46
C HIS A 229 -10.26 -11.06 3.70
N ILE A 230 -9.12 -10.42 3.91
CA ILE A 230 -8.91 -9.48 5.01
C ILE A 230 -8.60 -8.12 4.41
N LEU A 231 -9.51 -7.17 4.62
CA LEU A 231 -9.33 -5.77 4.28
C LEU A 231 -8.38 -5.12 5.30
N GLY A 232 -7.48 -4.28 4.82
CA GLY A 232 -6.62 -3.44 5.65
C GLY A 232 -6.92 -1.98 5.37
N TYR A 233 -7.21 -1.20 6.41
CA TYR A 233 -7.48 0.24 6.30
C TYR A 233 -6.47 1.06 7.10
N PHE A 234 -6.22 2.29 6.65
CA PHE A 234 -5.24 3.20 7.26
C PHE A 234 -3.84 2.59 7.34
N ILE A 235 -3.50 1.74 6.36
CA ILE A 235 -2.21 1.07 6.31
C ILE A 235 -1.08 2.04 5.97
N ASP A 236 0.05 1.87 6.64
CA ASP A 236 1.33 2.42 6.21
C ASP A 236 1.82 1.67 4.97
N VAL A 237 1.55 2.27 3.81
CA VAL A 237 1.93 1.75 2.49
C VAL A 237 3.44 1.63 2.30
N TYR A 238 4.26 2.28 3.14
CA TYR A 238 5.72 2.20 3.08
C TYR A 238 6.30 1.17 4.06
N ASN A 239 5.44 0.41 4.76
CA ASN A 239 5.89 -0.64 5.65
C ASN A 239 6.68 -1.72 4.89
N VAL A 240 7.93 -1.93 5.30
CA VAL A 240 8.87 -2.85 4.62
C VAL A 240 8.37 -4.30 4.60
N SER A 241 7.73 -4.76 5.70
CA SER A 241 7.22 -6.13 5.79
C SER A 241 6.06 -6.35 4.82
N LEU A 242 5.12 -5.39 4.77
CA LEU A 242 4.02 -5.39 3.81
C LEU A 242 4.55 -5.41 2.37
N GLN A 243 5.41 -4.46 2.01
CA GLN A 243 6.01 -4.35 0.68
C GLN A 243 6.71 -5.64 0.23
N LYS A 244 7.52 -6.23 1.11
CA LYS A 244 8.22 -7.49 0.82
C LYS A 244 7.25 -8.63 0.57
N MET A 245 6.18 -8.74 1.37
CA MET A 245 5.17 -9.77 1.19
C MET A 245 4.43 -9.57 -0.13
N LEU A 246 3.95 -8.36 -0.44
CA LEU A 246 3.23 -8.08 -1.67
C LEU A 246 4.08 -8.37 -2.92
N LYS A 247 5.37 -8.04 -2.89
CA LYS A 247 6.31 -8.43 -3.95
C LYS A 247 6.39 -9.94 -4.11
N GLN A 248 6.53 -10.69 -3.01
CA GLN A 248 6.57 -12.15 -3.08
C GLN A 248 5.26 -12.74 -3.60
N ALA A 249 4.11 -12.21 -3.16
CA ALA A 249 2.79 -12.63 -3.62
C ALA A 249 2.61 -12.38 -5.13
N HIS A 250 3.12 -11.26 -5.64
CA HIS A 250 3.14 -10.96 -7.06
C HIS A 250 3.97 -11.98 -7.84
N GLU A 251 5.20 -12.27 -7.41
CA GLU A 251 6.06 -13.29 -8.04
C GLU A 251 5.43 -14.68 -8.03
N ASP A 252 4.76 -15.06 -6.95
CA ASP A 252 4.06 -16.35 -6.84
C ASP A 252 2.83 -16.40 -7.75
N ARG A 253 2.11 -15.28 -7.92
CA ARG A 253 1.00 -15.18 -8.88
C ARG A 253 1.48 -15.32 -10.33
N LEU A 254 2.64 -14.74 -10.68
CA LEU A 254 3.24 -14.93 -12.01
C LEU A 254 3.54 -16.41 -12.27
N LYS A 255 4.28 -17.06 -11.36
CA LYS A 255 4.58 -18.50 -11.46
C LYS A 255 3.32 -19.35 -11.59
N ARG A 256 2.29 -19.00 -10.82
CA ARG A 256 0.99 -19.67 -10.86
C ARG A 256 0.29 -19.53 -12.21
N VAL A 257 0.36 -18.37 -12.86
CA VAL A 257 -0.20 -18.18 -14.21
C VAL A 257 0.54 -19.08 -15.21
N TYR A 258 1.86 -19.11 -15.19
CA TYR A 258 2.63 -19.99 -16.08
C TYR A 258 2.24 -21.46 -15.89
N GLU A 259 2.17 -21.93 -14.65
CA GLU A 259 1.80 -23.32 -14.35
C GLU A 259 0.34 -23.63 -14.75
N MET A 260 -0.59 -22.68 -14.57
CA MET A 260 -1.97 -22.85 -15.03
C MET A 260 -2.04 -22.97 -16.56
N VAL A 261 -1.29 -22.15 -17.29
CA VAL A 261 -1.23 -22.17 -18.76
C VAL A 261 -0.62 -23.48 -19.26
N GLU A 262 0.45 -23.95 -18.64
CA GLU A 262 1.06 -25.26 -18.96
C GLU A 262 0.05 -26.41 -18.77
N ARG A 263 -0.72 -26.40 -17.68
CA ARG A 263 -1.79 -27.38 -17.47
C ARG A 263 -2.90 -27.28 -18.50
N LEU A 264 -3.25 -26.07 -18.95
CA LEU A 264 -4.25 -25.85 -20.00
C LEU A 264 -3.77 -26.41 -21.36
N HIS A 265 -2.49 -26.27 -21.70
CA HIS A 265 -1.91 -26.86 -22.91
C HIS A 265 -2.08 -28.37 -22.95
N HIS A 266 -1.88 -29.07 -21.82
CA HIS A 266 -2.12 -30.51 -21.71
C HIS A 266 -3.58 -30.92 -21.92
N LEU A 267 -4.52 -29.97 -21.84
CA LEU A 267 -5.95 -30.17 -22.09
C LEU A 267 -6.38 -29.70 -23.49
N ASN A 268 -5.42 -29.38 -24.38
CA ASN A 268 -5.66 -28.78 -25.70
C ASN A 268 -6.33 -27.39 -25.66
N VAL A 269 -6.15 -26.66 -24.56
CA VAL A 269 -6.52 -25.24 -24.43
C VAL A 269 -5.26 -24.41 -24.59
N ASN A 270 -5.00 -23.98 -25.83
CA ASN A 270 -3.75 -23.35 -26.24
C ASN A 270 -3.88 -21.83 -26.14
N ILE A 271 -3.56 -21.29 -24.96
CA ILE A 271 -3.45 -19.85 -24.70
C ILE A 271 -2.02 -19.49 -24.30
N GLU A 272 -1.63 -18.24 -24.42
CA GLU A 272 -0.28 -17.80 -24.04
C GLU A 272 -0.28 -17.11 -22.68
N ALA A 273 0.69 -17.45 -21.82
CA ALA A 273 0.85 -16.77 -20.54
C ALA A 273 1.08 -15.27 -20.72
N GLN A 274 1.79 -14.87 -21.77
CA GLN A 274 2.03 -13.46 -22.08
C GLN A 274 0.73 -12.68 -22.32
N GLU A 275 -0.29 -13.28 -22.94
CA GLU A 275 -1.59 -12.63 -23.14
C GLU A 275 -2.31 -12.40 -21.81
N VAL A 276 -2.22 -13.38 -20.90
CA VAL A 276 -2.77 -13.24 -19.53
C VAL A 276 -2.08 -12.10 -18.79
N LEU A 277 -0.75 -11.98 -18.92
CA LEU A 277 0.03 -10.92 -18.27
C LEU A 277 -0.24 -9.54 -18.89
N ILE A 278 -0.35 -9.45 -20.23
CA ILE A 278 -0.73 -8.21 -20.92
C ILE A 278 -2.12 -7.76 -20.47
N LEU A 279 -3.07 -8.70 -20.35
CA LEU A 279 -4.41 -8.42 -19.90
C LEU A 279 -4.46 -7.96 -18.43
N ALA A 280 -3.64 -8.54 -17.56
CA ALA A 280 -3.49 -8.08 -16.18
C ALA A 280 -2.82 -6.70 -16.11
N GLY A 281 -2.02 -6.33 -17.12
CA GLY A 281 -1.41 -5.01 -17.24
C GLY A 281 -0.50 -4.68 -16.06
N LYS A 282 -0.80 -3.58 -15.37
CA LYS A 282 -0.09 -3.16 -14.14
C LYS A 282 -0.64 -3.84 -12.87
N GLY A 283 -1.69 -4.65 -13.02
CA GLY A 283 -2.39 -5.28 -11.91
C GLY A 283 -1.89 -6.66 -11.54
N SER A 284 -2.48 -7.20 -10.48
CA SER A 284 -2.12 -8.51 -9.92
C SER A 284 -2.70 -9.66 -10.75
N PRO A 285 -1.89 -10.45 -11.48
CA PRO A 285 -2.42 -11.49 -12.36
C PRO A 285 -3.10 -12.61 -11.55
N GLY A 286 -4.10 -13.26 -12.15
CA GLY A 286 -4.99 -14.17 -11.43
C GLY A 286 -5.90 -15.00 -12.32
N ARG A 287 -6.72 -15.85 -11.70
CA ARG A 287 -7.63 -16.77 -12.43
C ARG A 287 -8.63 -16.05 -13.33
N MET A 288 -9.10 -14.87 -12.91
CA MET A 288 -10.00 -14.05 -13.72
C MET A 288 -9.36 -13.70 -15.07
N HIS A 289 -8.11 -13.27 -15.07
CA HIS A 289 -7.37 -12.96 -16.30
C HIS A 289 -7.19 -14.22 -17.19
N VAL A 290 -6.88 -15.37 -16.58
CA VAL A 290 -6.82 -16.65 -17.32
C VAL A 290 -8.18 -17.01 -17.93
N ALA A 291 -9.27 -16.88 -17.17
CA ALA A 291 -10.63 -17.16 -17.64
C ALA A 291 -11.02 -16.28 -18.83
N GLU A 292 -10.65 -15.00 -18.77
CA GLU A 292 -10.93 -14.03 -19.82
C GLU A 292 -10.16 -14.36 -21.11
N VAL A 293 -8.90 -14.79 -21.02
CA VAL A 293 -8.13 -15.26 -22.19
C VAL A 293 -8.72 -16.55 -22.77
N ILE A 294 -9.08 -17.54 -21.94
CA ILE A 294 -9.77 -18.77 -22.38
C ILE A 294 -11.06 -18.42 -23.16
N TRP A 295 -11.84 -17.47 -22.63
CA TRP A 295 -13.07 -17.01 -23.26
C TRP A 295 -12.81 -16.26 -24.58
N LYS A 296 -11.85 -15.33 -24.62
CA LYS A 296 -11.48 -14.58 -25.83
C LYS A 296 -11.01 -15.47 -26.98
N HIS A 297 -10.37 -16.60 -26.67
CA HIS A 297 -9.96 -17.61 -27.65
C HIS A 297 -11.08 -18.58 -28.08
N GLY A 298 -12.31 -18.41 -27.55
CA GLY A 298 -13.46 -19.20 -27.97
C GLY A 298 -13.58 -20.59 -27.33
N TYR A 299 -12.77 -20.91 -26.33
CA TYR A 299 -12.87 -22.19 -25.59
C TYR A 299 -14.10 -22.26 -24.67
N CYS A 300 -14.74 -21.12 -24.39
CA CYS A 300 -15.91 -20.98 -23.54
C CYS A 300 -16.86 -19.93 -24.14
N ASN A 301 -18.18 -20.09 -23.95
CA ASN A 301 -19.14 -19.06 -24.40
C ASN A 301 -19.28 -17.91 -23.40
N LYS A 302 -19.01 -18.20 -22.12
CA LYS A 302 -19.03 -17.24 -21.00
C LYS A 302 -17.80 -17.44 -20.12
N ILE A 303 -17.29 -16.37 -19.54
CA ILE A 303 -16.12 -16.40 -18.64
C ILE A 303 -16.31 -17.41 -17.49
N ILE A 304 -17.52 -17.49 -16.93
CA ILE A 304 -17.82 -18.42 -15.81
C ILE A 304 -17.61 -19.90 -16.18
N GLU A 305 -17.78 -20.27 -17.46
CA GLU A 305 -17.55 -21.64 -17.91
C GLU A 305 -16.07 -22.04 -17.78
N ALA A 306 -15.14 -21.10 -17.91
CA ALA A 306 -13.71 -21.38 -17.75
C ALA A 306 -13.39 -21.82 -16.31
N PHE A 307 -14.05 -21.21 -15.32
CA PHE A 307 -13.94 -21.62 -13.92
C PHE A 307 -14.45 -23.04 -13.69
N TYR A 308 -15.62 -23.37 -14.23
CA TYR A 308 -16.19 -24.71 -14.05
C TYR A 308 -15.40 -25.80 -14.79
N LYS A 309 -14.94 -25.52 -16.01
CA LYS A 309 -14.26 -26.51 -16.86
C LYS A 309 -12.79 -26.71 -16.51
N TYR A 310 -12.08 -25.65 -16.16
CA TYR A 310 -10.61 -25.67 -16.18
C TYR A 310 -9.96 -25.21 -14.87
N ILE A 311 -10.30 -24.03 -14.37
CA ILE A 311 -9.44 -23.29 -13.41
C ILE A 311 -10.03 -23.03 -12.03
N GLY A 312 -11.27 -23.47 -11.77
CA GLY A 312 -11.89 -23.45 -10.44
C GLY A 312 -11.19 -24.41 -9.47
N ASP A 313 -11.53 -24.38 -8.18
CA ASP A 313 -10.76 -25.11 -7.13
C ASP A 313 -10.69 -26.64 -7.33
N LYS A 314 -11.61 -27.21 -8.13
CA LYS A 314 -11.64 -28.64 -8.52
C LYS A 314 -11.27 -28.87 -9.99
N GLY A 315 -10.87 -27.82 -10.70
CA GLY A 315 -10.58 -27.85 -12.12
C GLY A 315 -9.23 -28.48 -12.41
N PRO A 316 -9.06 -29.12 -13.58
CA PRO A 316 -7.83 -29.84 -13.94
C PRO A 316 -6.61 -28.92 -14.10
N ALA A 317 -6.80 -27.65 -14.43
CA ALA A 317 -5.74 -26.64 -14.53
C ALA A 317 -5.60 -25.78 -13.25
N TYR A 318 -6.22 -26.19 -12.14
CA TYR A 318 -6.11 -25.46 -10.89
C TYR A 318 -4.74 -25.61 -10.24
N VAL A 319 -4.07 -24.49 -10.03
CA VAL A 319 -2.85 -24.42 -9.22
C VAL A 319 -3.21 -23.76 -7.89
N PRO A 320 -2.88 -24.36 -6.73
CA PRO A 320 -3.14 -23.72 -5.44
C PRO A 320 -2.31 -22.44 -5.30
N LYS A 321 -2.92 -21.38 -4.76
CA LYS A 321 -2.20 -20.15 -4.46
C LYS A 321 -1.40 -20.37 -3.17
N LYS A 322 -0.12 -19.99 -3.15
CA LYS A 322 0.60 -19.80 -1.89
C LYS A 322 0.04 -18.53 -1.25
N THR A 323 -0.73 -18.69 -0.18
CA THR A 323 -1.34 -17.55 0.51
C THR A 323 -0.91 -17.52 1.96
N LEU A 324 -1.06 -16.35 2.56
CA LEU A 324 -1.09 -16.20 4.00
C LEU A 324 -2.29 -16.95 4.59
N THR A 325 -2.18 -17.34 5.85
CA THR A 325 -3.35 -17.63 6.68
C THR A 325 -4.06 -16.31 7.04
N PRO A 326 -5.36 -16.35 7.41
CA PRO A 326 -6.06 -15.14 7.85
C PRO A 326 -5.36 -14.41 9.00
N CYS A 327 -4.79 -15.15 9.96
CA CYS A 327 -4.05 -14.55 11.07
C CYS A 327 -2.75 -13.88 10.62
N GLN A 328 -2.03 -14.46 9.66
CA GLN A 328 -0.85 -13.82 9.07
C GLN A 328 -1.21 -12.55 8.29
N ALA A 329 -2.34 -12.54 7.58
CA ALA A 329 -2.84 -11.35 6.89
C ALA A 329 -3.21 -10.23 7.89
N ILE A 330 -3.90 -10.58 8.97
CA ILE A 330 -4.21 -9.65 10.08
C ILE A 330 -2.93 -9.09 10.70
N GLU A 331 -1.96 -9.95 11.02
CA GLU A 331 -0.66 -9.54 11.58
C GLU A 331 0.08 -8.58 10.64
N LEU A 332 0.08 -8.87 9.32
CA LEU A 332 0.72 -8.03 8.33
C LEU A 332 0.11 -6.62 8.27
N ILE A 333 -1.23 -6.52 8.27
CA ILE A 333 -1.95 -5.23 8.29
C ILE A 333 -1.65 -4.46 9.59
N ARG A 334 -1.65 -5.16 10.73
CA ARG A 334 -1.34 -4.58 12.03
C ARG A 334 0.09 -4.06 12.10
N ASN A 335 1.06 -4.79 11.55
CA ASN A 335 2.45 -4.36 11.46
C ASN A 335 2.63 -3.14 10.55
N ALA A 336 1.75 -2.97 9.56
CA ALA A 336 1.59 -1.76 8.79
C ALA A 336 0.69 -0.71 9.47
N ARG A 337 0.48 -0.79 10.79
CA ARG A 337 -0.32 0.15 11.62
C ARG A 337 -1.81 0.28 11.26
N GLY A 338 -2.28 -0.51 10.30
CA GLY A 338 -3.65 -0.47 9.84
C GLY A 338 -4.61 -1.27 10.71
N VAL A 339 -5.89 -1.19 10.33
CA VAL A 339 -6.97 -1.98 10.93
C VAL A 339 -7.33 -3.13 10.01
N ALA A 340 -7.18 -4.35 10.51
CA ALA A 340 -7.59 -5.55 9.80
C ALA A 340 -9.10 -5.79 9.96
N VAL A 341 -9.80 -6.01 8.86
CA VAL A 341 -11.25 -6.14 8.76
C VAL A 341 -11.61 -7.39 7.97
N LEU A 342 -12.54 -8.20 8.47
CA LEU A 342 -13.02 -9.38 7.75
C LEU A 342 -13.98 -8.92 6.64
N ALA A 343 -13.62 -9.18 5.38
CA ALA A 343 -14.43 -8.81 4.21
C ALA A 343 -15.65 -9.72 4.06
N HIS A 344 -16.79 -9.12 3.69
CA HIS A 344 -18.04 -9.76 3.26
C HIS A 344 -18.31 -11.15 3.87
N PRO A 345 -18.34 -11.27 5.22
CA PRO A 345 -18.46 -12.57 5.90
C PRO A 345 -19.76 -13.31 5.55
N GLY A 346 -20.80 -12.60 5.09
CA GLY A 346 -22.05 -13.21 4.64
C GLY A 346 -21.91 -14.06 3.37
N LEU A 347 -20.88 -13.84 2.55
CA LEU A 347 -20.58 -14.68 1.39
C LEU A 347 -19.94 -16.01 1.80
N THR A 348 -19.01 -15.96 2.76
CA THR A 348 -18.31 -17.17 3.20
C THR A 348 -19.15 -18.00 4.17
N GLN A 349 -19.97 -17.35 5.02
CA GLN A 349 -20.78 -17.98 6.07
C GLN A 349 -19.96 -18.81 7.07
N ARG A 350 -18.72 -18.38 7.34
CA ARG A 350 -17.76 -19.09 8.20
C ARG A 350 -17.59 -18.43 9.56
N ASP A 351 -18.69 -18.08 10.22
CA ASP A 351 -18.65 -17.26 11.45
C ASP A 351 -17.82 -17.87 12.59
N TYR A 352 -17.65 -19.20 12.60
CA TYR A 352 -16.88 -19.92 13.61
C TYR A 352 -15.40 -19.49 13.67
N ILE A 353 -14.87 -18.88 12.60
CA ILE A 353 -13.46 -18.41 12.56
C ILE A 353 -13.28 -17.07 13.26
N ILE A 354 -14.35 -16.28 13.41
CA ILE A 354 -14.27 -14.86 13.82
C ILE A 354 -13.61 -14.72 15.19
N GLU A 355 -13.93 -15.60 16.14
CA GLU A 355 -13.33 -15.56 17.47
C GLU A 355 -11.81 -15.76 17.43
N GLU A 356 -11.33 -16.64 16.56
CA GLU A 356 -9.90 -16.86 16.39
C GLU A 356 -9.23 -15.68 15.70
N LEU A 357 -9.88 -15.09 14.69
CA LEU A 357 -9.37 -13.88 14.04
C LEU A 357 -9.29 -12.71 15.02
N VAL A 358 -10.25 -12.57 15.94
CA VAL A 358 -10.20 -11.57 17.03
C VAL A 358 -8.96 -11.76 17.89
N LYS A 359 -8.60 -13.01 18.26
CA LYS A 359 -7.36 -13.29 19.00
C LYS A 359 -6.10 -12.94 18.20
N CYS A 360 -6.14 -13.10 16.88
CA CYS A 360 -5.08 -12.66 15.97
C CYS A 360 -5.01 -11.14 15.79
N GLY A 361 -5.99 -10.40 16.33
CA GLY A 361 -6.00 -8.94 16.34
C GLY A 361 -6.90 -8.29 15.28
N LEU A 362 -7.91 -9.01 14.78
CA LEU A 362 -8.97 -8.46 13.92
C LEU A 362 -9.61 -7.24 14.61
N GLY A 363 -9.68 -6.11 13.89
CA GLY A 363 -10.17 -4.84 14.41
C GLY A 363 -11.56 -4.45 13.90
N GLY A 364 -12.04 -5.06 12.82
CA GLY A 364 -13.36 -4.81 12.28
C GLY A 364 -13.97 -5.94 11.46
N ILE A 365 -15.21 -5.73 11.02
CA ILE A 365 -15.97 -6.64 10.17
C ILE A 365 -16.83 -5.85 9.19
N GLU A 366 -16.82 -6.24 7.91
CA GLU A 366 -17.65 -5.62 6.88
C GLU A 366 -19.08 -6.13 7.00
N ILE A 367 -20.02 -5.25 7.35
CA ILE A 367 -21.42 -5.64 7.54
C ILE A 367 -22.34 -5.07 6.48
N PHE A 368 -22.01 -3.90 5.92
CA PHE A 368 -22.75 -3.34 4.80
C PHE A 368 -22.06 -3.76 3.51
N TYR A 369 -22.74 -4.57 2.73
CA TYR A 369 -22.24 -5.16 1.49
C TYR A 369 -23.43 -5.38 0.54
N PRO A 370 -23.27 -5.29 -0.80
CA PRO A 370 -24.41 -5.27 -1.73
C PRO A 370 -25.41 -6.43 -1.58
N THR A 371 -24.93 -7.62 -1.21
CA THR A 371 -25.77 -8.83 -1.06
C THR A 371 -26.15 -9.15 0.39
N HIS A 372 -25.72 -8.35 1.37
CA HIS A 372 -26.09 -8.55 2.76
C HIS A 372 -27.53 -8.08 3.01
N THR A 373 -28.42 -9.02 3.32
CA THR A 373 -29.80 -8.72 3.72
C THR A 373 -29.84 -8.08 5.12
N PRO A 374 -30.97 -7.45 5.52
CA PRO A 374 -31.13 -6.90 6.87
C PRO A 374 -30.84 -7.91 8.00
N ASP A 375 -31.16 -9.18 7.79
CA ASP A 375 -30.88 -10.24 8.77
C ASP A 375 -29.38 -10.54 8.88
N ILE A 376 -28.66 -10.52 7.74
CA ILE A 376 -27.20 -10.65 7.71
C ILE A 376 -26.54 -9.46 8.42
N VAL A 377 -26.98 -8.23 8.12
CA VAL A 377 -26.50 -7.01 8.80
C VAL A 377 -26.74 -7.10 10.30
N LYS A 378 -27.95 -7.50 10.73
CA LYS A 378 -28.31 -7.66 12.15
C LYS A 378 -27.47 -8.73 12.85
N LYS A 379 -27.20 -9.85 12.18
CA LYS A 379 -26.33 -10.93 12.67
C LYS A 379 -24.91 -10.42 12.90
N TYR A 380 -24.28 -9.82 11.90
CA TYR A 380 -22.90 -9.34 12.04
C TYR A 380 -22.78 -8.11 12.93
N SER A 381 -23.82 -7.28 13.06
CA SER A 381 -23.87 -6.22 14.07
C SER A 381 -23.78 -6.78 15.50
N LYS A 382 -24.46 -7.90 15.79
CA LYS A 382 -24.36 -8.57 17.10
C LYS A 382 -22.96 -9.13 17.34
N ILE A 383 -22.35 -9.72 16.32
CA ILE A 383 -20.98 -10.26 16.40
C ILE A 383 -19.97 -9.11 16.62
N ALA A 384 -20.11 -8.01 15.88
CA ALA A 384 -19.25 -6.84 16.02
C ALA A 384 -19.32 -6.29 17.45
N LYS A 385 -20.54 -6.15 18.00
CA LYS A 385 -20.74 -5.73 19.39
C LYS A 385 -20.14 -6.72 20.39
N LYS A 386 -20.32 -8.04 20.19
CA LYS A 386 -19.80 -9.08 21.07
C LYS A 386 -18.27 -9.01 21.21
N TYR A 387 -17.57 -8.81 20.10
CA TYR A 387 -16.10 -8.82 20.06
C TYR A 387 -15.46 -7.42 20.02
N ASN A 388 -16.25 -6.35 20.21
CA ASN A 388 -15.80 -4.96 20.11
C ASN A 388 -15.05 -4.67 18.79
N LEU A 389 -15.60 -5.14 17.68
CA LEU A 389 -15.10 -4.88 16.32
C LEU A 389 -15.74 -3.61 15.76
N ALA A 390 -14.96 -2.82 15.02
CA ALA A 390 -15.51 -1.78 14.17
C ALA A 390 -16.36 -2.40 13.04
N ILE A 391 -17.36 -1.67 12.57
CA ILE A 391 -18.16 -2.07 11.42
C ILE A 391 -17.69 -1.29 10.19
N THR A 392 -17.71 -1.91 9.02
CA THR A 392 -17.38 -1.25 7.75
C THR A 392 -18.39 -1.58 6.66
N GLY A 393 -18.21 -0.96 5.50
CA GLY A 393 -18.95 -1.28 4.30
C GLY A 393 -18.34 -0.69 3.05
N GLY A 394 -18.66 -1.29 1.92
CA GLY A 394 -18.28 -0.81 0.60
C GLY A 394 -19.05 -1.54 -0.49
N SER A 395 -18.91 -1.04 -1.71
CA SER A 395 -19.61 -1.55 -2.88
C SER A 395 -19.00 -2.84 -3.43
N ASP A 396 -17.73 -3.12 -3.12
CA ASP A 396 -16.95 -4.17 -3.78
C ASP A 396 -16.93 -3.96 -5.31
N PHE A 397 -16.74 -2.69 -5.70
CA PHE A 397 -16.80 -2.24 -7.08
C PHE A 397 -15.65 -2.82 -7.92
N HIS A 398 -15.99 -3.35 -9.09
CA HIS A 398 -15.04 -3.90 -10.07
C HIS A 398 -15.27 -3.34 -11.49
N GLY A 399 -16.06 -2.27 -11.64
CA GLY A 399 -16.46 -1.72 -12.93
C GLY A 399 -17.29 -2.70 -13.77
N GLU A 400 -16.96 -2.85 -15.05
CA GLU A 400 -17.77 -3.63 -16.01
C GLU A 400 -17.84 -5.12 -15.66
N ARG A 401 -16.93 -5.60 -14.81
CA ARG A 401 -16.94 -6.99 -14.30
C ARG A 401 -18.06 -7.24 -13.28
N ARG A 402 -18.56 -6.19 -12.62
CA ARG A 402 -19.69 -6.24 -11.69
C ARG A 402 -20.59 -5.02 -11.86
N ILE A 403 -21.39 -5.04 -12.92
CA ILE A 403 -22.27 -3.92 -13.31
C ILE A 403 -23.30 -3.57 -12.21
N ASP A 404 -23.73 -4.55 -11.42
CA ASP A 404 -24.78 -4.37 -10.40
C ASP A 404 -24.28 -3.70 -9.10
N THR A 405 -22.97 -3.50 -8.96
CA THR A 405 -22.34 -2.93 -7.77
C THR A 405 -21.53 -1.68 -8.11
N PRO A 406 -22.17 -0.58 -8.58
CA PRO A 406 -21.47 0.67 -8.88
C PRO A 406 -20.84 1.28 -7.62
N ILE A 407 -19.89 2.21 -7.81
CA ILE A 407 -19.34 3.03 -6.71
C ILE A 407 -20.51 3.69 -5.96
N ALA A 408 -20.39 3.77 -4.63
CA ALA A 408 -21.40 4.30 -3.73
C ALA A 408 -22.68 3.47 -3.62
N LYS A 409 -22.75 2.26 -4.21
CA LYS A 409 -23.88 1.34 -4.00
C LYS A 409 -24.12 1.07 -2.51
N ILE A 410 -23.03 0.95 -1.77
CA ILE A 410 -23.00 0.90 -0.32
C ILE A 410 -22.09 2.03 0.16
N THR A 411 -22.61 2.86 1.05
CA THR A 411 -21.82 3.87 1.75
C THR A 411 -22.04 3.77 3.25
N ILE A 412 -21.02 4.11 4.02
CA ILE A 412 -21.09 4.26 5.48
C ILE A 412 -20.90 5.73 5.88
N PRO A 413 -21.56 6.20 6.95
CA PRO A 413 -21.43 7.58 7.41
C PRO A 413 -20.12 7.82 8.18
N ASN A 414 -19.75 9.09 8.29
CA ASN A 414 -18.58 9.62 8.99
C ASN A 414 -18.28 8.95 10.35
N ASP A 415 -19.29 8.81 11.21
CA ASP A 415 -19.12 8.26 12.56
C ASP A 415 -18.58 6.81 12.52
N ILE A 416 -19.00 6.02 11.54
CA ILE A 416 -18.51 4.64 11.38
C ILE A 416 -17.03 4.65 10.97
N VAL A 417 -16.64 5.55 10.06
CA VAL A 417 -15.23 5.69 9.64
C VAL A 417 -14.35 6.17 10.80
N LYS A 418 -14.86 7.11 11.62
CA LYS A 418 -14.18 7.56 12.85
C LYS A 418 -13.98 6.42 13.85
N GLU A 419 -14.99 5.58 14.07
CA GLU A 419 -14.87 4.40 14.92
C GLU A 419 -13.87 3.37 14.37
N LEU A 420 -13.85 3.16 13.05
CA LEU A 420 -12.83 2.33 12.40
C LEU A 420 -11.42 2.90 12.64
N LYS A 421 -11.22 4.20 12.45
CA LYS A 421 -9.92 4.85 12.66
C LYS A 421 -9.44 4.73 14.11
N LYS A 422 -10.33 4.80 15.09
CA LYS A 422 -9.98 4.59 16.53
C LYS A 422 -9.41 3.19 16.81
N LYS A 423 -9.61 2.20 15.91
CA LYS A 423 -9.01 0.87 16.03
C LYS A 423 -7.57 0.79 15.51
N CYS A 424 -7.04 1.85 14.88
CA CYS A 424 -5.62 1.90 14.54
C CYS A 424 -4.79 1.81 15.83
N GLN A 425 -3.72 1.04 15.80
CA GLN A 425 -2.83 0.93 16.97
C GLN A 425 -2.04 2.24 17.13
N SER A 426 -1.98 2.75 18.35
CA SER A 426 -1.15 3.89 18.76
C SER A 426 0.34 3.59 18.70
#